data_AF-A0A6P5PN81-F1
#
_entry.id   AF-A0A6P5PN81-F1
#
_cell.length_a   1.000
_cell.length_b   1.000
_cell.length_c   1.000
_cell.angle_alpha   90.00
_cell.angle_beta   90.00
_cell.angle_gamma   90.00
#
_symmetry.space_group_name_H-M   'P 1'
#
loop_
_entity.id
_entity.type
_entity.pdbx_description
1 polymer ?
#
loop_
_entity_poly.entity_id
_entity_poly.type
_entity_poly.pdbx_seq_one_letter_code
_entity_poly.pdbx_strand_id
1 'polypeptide(L)'
;MSDFEEWISGTYRKTEEGPLPLLTFATAPYHDQKPGTSGLRKNTYYFEEKPCYLENFIQSIFFSIDLKDRQGSSLVVGGDGRYFNKSAIETIVQMAAANGIGRLVIGQNGILSTPAVSCIIRKIKAIGGIILTASHNPGGPNGDFGIKFNISNGGPAPEAITDKIFQISKTIEEYAICPDLKVDLGVLGKQQFDLENKFKPFTVEIVDSVEAYATMLRNIFDFNALKELLSGPNRLKIRIDAMHGVVGPYVKKILCEELGAPANSAVNCVPLEDFGGHHPDPNLTYAADLVETMKSGEHDFGAAFDGDGDRNMILGKHGFFVNPSDSVAVIAANIFSIPYFQQTGVRGFARSMPTSGALDRVANATKIALYETPTGWKFFGNLMDASKLSLCGEESFGTGSDHIREKDGLWAVLAWLSILATRKQSVEDILKDHWQKFGRNFFTRYDYEEVEAEGANKMMKDLEALMLDRSFVGKQFSANDKVYTVEKADNFEYSDPVDGSVSKNQGLRLIFADGSRIIFRLSGTGSAGATIRLYIDSYEKDVAKINQDPQVMLAPLISIALKVSQLQERTGRTAPTVIT
;
A
#
# COMPACT_ATOMS: atom_id res chain seq x y z
N MET A 1 40.55 12.59 18.75
CA MET A 1 39.18 12.11 18.55
C MET A 1 39.25 11.07 17.46
N SER A 2 38.45 10.01 17.53
CA SER A 2 38.28 9.15 16.34
C SER A 2 37.55 9.96 15.26
N ASP A 3 37.69 9.59 13.98
CA ASP A 3 36.91 10.19 12.90
C ASP A 3 35.38 10.17 13.21
N PHE A 4 34.95 9.21 14.04
CA PHE A 4 33.59 9.10 14.57
C PHE A 4 33.21 10.23 15.53
N GLU A 5 34.06 10.54 16.51
CA GLU A 5 33.85 11.66 17.42
C GLU A 5 33.94 13.00 16.68
N GLU A 6 34.80 13.11 15.66
CA GLU A 6 34.92 14.31 14.83
C GLU A 6 33.71 14.50 13.90
N TRP A 7 33.16 13.41 13.35
CA TRP A 7 31.95 13.46 12.52
C TRP A 7 30.70 13.81 13.34
N ILE A 8 30.48 13.15 14.48
CA ILE A 8 29.36 13.47 15.39
C ILE A 8 29.48 14.89 15.96
N SER A 9 30.69 15.37 16.22
CA SER A 9 30.92 16.74 16.73
C SER A 9 30.98 17.82 15.65
N GLY A 10 30.91 17.46 14.37
CA GLY A 10 31.00 18.39 13.24
C GLY A 10 32.39 18.99 13.01
N THR A 11 33.45 18.36 13.52
CA THR A 11 34.84 18.83 13.41
C THR A 11 35.67 18.13 12.31
N TYR A 12 35.09 17.15 11.60
CA TYR A 12 35.72 16.47 10.46
C TYR A 12 36.15 17.46 9.35
N ARG A 13 37.42 17.39 8.93
CA ARG A 13 37.99 18.26 7.89
C ARG A 13 37.97 17.60 6.52
N LYS A 14 37.25 18.22 5.60
CA LYS A 14 37.13 17.85 4.19
C LYS A 14 38.50 17.79 3.49
N THR A 15 38.71 16.77 2.66
CA THR A 15 39.82 16.77 1.69
C THR A 15 39.36 17.47 0.41
N GLU A 16 40.03 18.56 0.01
CA GLU A 16 39.59 19.42 -1.11
C GLU A 16 39.99 18.88 -2.50
N GLU A 17 40.90 17.90 -2.59
CA GLU A 17 41.33 17.28 -3.85
C GLU A 17 41.58 15.77 -3.68
N GLY A 18 40.86 14.93 -4.44
CA GLY A 18 41.05 13.47 -4.48
C GLY A 18 39.75 12.66 -4.60
N PRO A 19 39.84 11.31 -4.76
CA PRO A 19 38.68 10.42 -4.65
C PRO A 19 38.03 10.54 -3.27
N LEU A 20 36.70 10.43 -3.19
CA LEU A 20 35.97 10.56 -1.94
C LEU A 20 36.30 9.39 -0.99
N PRO A 21 36.62 9.66 0.29
CA PRO A 21 37.01 8.63 1.24
C PRO A 21 35.82 7.74 1.60
N LEU A 22 36.11 6.46 1.83
CA LEU A 22 35.15 5.48 2.35
C LEU A 22 35.51 5.18 3.81
N LEU A 23 34.62 5.54 4.74
CA LEU A 23 34.83 5.34 6.16
C LEU A 23 33.98 4.18 6.67
N THR A 24 34.48 3.51 7.71
CA THR A 24 33.75 2.51 8.49
C THR A 24 33.63 3.00 9.91
N PHE A 25 32.41 3.03 10.44
CA PHE A 25 32.13 3.44 11.80
C PHE A 25 31.58 2.28 12.62
N ALA A 26 32.06 2.16 13.86
CA ALA A 26 31.50 1.23 14.83
C ALA A 26 30.10 1.71 15.27
N THR A 27 29.20 0.76 15.54
CA THR A 27 27.83 1.02 15.98
C THR A 27 27.37 -0.06 16.96
N ALA A 28 26.24 0.17 17.62
CA ALA A 28 25.57 -0.81 18.46
C ALA A 28 24.23 -1.21 17.84
N PRO A 29 23.82 -2.50 17.93
CA PRO A 29 22.59 -2.97 17.32
C PRO A 29 21.33 -2.45 18.01
N TYR A 30 20.24 -2.35 17.25
CA TYR A 30 18.89 -2.11 17.77
C TYR A 30 18.05 -3.39 17.64
N HIS A 31 17.27 -3.71 18.68
CA HIS A 31 16.45 -4.94 18.72
C HIS A 31 15.03 -4.76 18.17
N ASP A 32 14.65 -3.54 17.79
CA ASP A 32 13.29 -3.19 17.39
C ASP A 32 13.17 -2.78 15.90
N GLN A 33 14.23 -3.01 15.11
CA GLN A 33 14.30 -2.73 13.67
C GLN A 33 13.70 -3.86 12.81
N LYS A 34 12.61 -4.48 13.26
CA LYS A 34 11.92 -5.52 12.48
C LYS A 34 11.04 -4.86 11.40
N PRO A 35 11.28 -5.11 10.09
CA PRO A 35 10.38 -4.65 9.06
C PRO A 35 9.01 -5.33 9.20
N GLY A 36 7.93 -4.55 9.15
CA GLY A 36 6.56 -5.08 9.07
C GLY A 36 6.21 -5.51 7.64
N THR A 37 4.93 -5.76 7.39
CA THR A 37 4.42 -6.12 6.03
C THR A 37 4.68 -5.05 4.98
N SER A 38 4.96 -3.81 5.39
CA SER A 38 5.12 -2.66 4.52
C SER A 38 6.28 -1.76 4.99
N GLY A 39 7.41 -2.39 5.34
CA GLY A 39 8.64 -1.71 5.76
C GLY A 39 8.79 -1.54 7.27
N LEU A 40 9.92 -0.98 7.68
CA LEU A 40 10.14 -0.52 9.06
C LEU A 40 9.47 0.85 9.22
N ARG A 41 8.59 0.99 10.21
CA ARG A 41 7.92 2.26 10.55
C ARG A 41 8.13 2.59 12.01
N LYS A 42 8.48 3.84 12.28
CA LYS A 42 8.65 4.42 13.62
C LYS A 42 8.27 5.89 13.57
N ASN A 43 8.07 6.49 14.72
CA ASN A 43 8.01 7.94 14.82
C ASN A 43 9.28 8.56 14.25
N THR A 44 9.18 9.69 13.55
CA THR A 44 10.32 10.35 12.88
C THR A 44 11.51 10.59 13.82
N TYR A 45 11.24 10.90 15.08
CA TYR A 45 12.25 11.05 16.14
C TYR A 45 13.24 9.88 16.23
N TYR A 46 12.79 8.64 15.98
CA TYR A 46 13.69 7.49 16.01
C TYR A 46 14.77 7.56 14.94
N PHE A 47 14.46 8.07 13.75
CA PHE A 47 15.43 8.14 12.67
C PHE A 47 16.30 9.38 12.77
N GLU A 48 15.78 10.47 13.33
CA GLU A 48 16.46 11.76 13.45
C GLU A 48 17.39 11.82 14.68
N GLU A 49 16.92 11.36 15.84
CA GLU A 49 17.58 11.63 17.12
C GLU A 49 18.27 10.40 17.74
N LYS A 50 17.87 9.18 17.36
CA LYS A 50 18.54 7.97 17.88
C LYS A 50 19.86 7.76 17.11
N PRO A 51 21.01 7.70 17.82
CA PRO A 51 22.30 7.55 17.16
C PRO A 51 22.35 6.31 16.26
N CYS A 52 22.78 6.50 15.01
CA CYS A 52 22.98 5.44 14.01
C CYS A 52 21.73 4.60 13.69
N TYR A 53 20.52 5.03 14.07
CA TYR A 53 19.32 4.20 13.87
C TYR A 53 19.01 4.01 12.38
N LEU A 54 19.04 5.10 11.60
CA LEU A 54 18.86 5.06 10.15
C LEU A 54 19.97 4.22 9.49
N GLU A 55 21.23 4.54 9.80
CA GLU A 55 22.42 3.94 9.22
C GLU A 55 22.45 2.44 9.44
N ASN A 56 22.18 1.97 10.67
CA ASN A 56 22.15 0.55 11.00
C ASN A 56 21.13 -0.21 10.15
N PHE A 57 19.96 0.38 9.94
CA PHE A 57 18.91 -0.26 9.15
C PHE A 57 19.26 -0.29 7.66
N ILE A 58 19.78 0.81 7.11
CA ILE A 58 20.24 0.89 5.72
C ILE A 58 21.40 -0.09 5.46
N GLN A 59 22.36 -0.18 6.38
CA GLN A 59 23.46 -1.14 6.30
C GLN A 59 22.95 -2.58 6.35
N SER A 60 21.94 -2.86 7.18
CA SER A 60 21.29 -4.17 7.28
C SER A 60 20.60 -4.57 5.98
N ILE A 61 19.94 -3.62 5.28
CA ILE A 61 19.42 -3.84 3.92
C ILE A 61 20.55 -4.24 2.98
N PHE A 62 21.66 -3.48 2.95
CA PHE A 62 22.77 -3.79 2.04
C PHE A 62 23.46 -5.11 2.35
N PHE A 63 23.58 -5.52 3.62
CA PHE A 63 24.13 -6.82 4.01
C PHE A 63 23.16 -7.97 3.76
N SER A 64 21.86 -7.71 3.60
CA SER A 64 20.90 -8.73 3.17
C SER A 64 21.10 -9.16 1.71
N ILE A 65 21.77 -8.34 0.91
CA ILE A 65 22.10 -8.59 -0.50
C ILE A 65 23.52 -9.14 -0.58
N ASP A 66 23.71 -10.27 -1.27
CA ASP A 66 25.03 -10.87 -1.42
C ASP A 66 25.99 -9.90 -2.14
N LEU A 67 27.23 -9.82 -1.66
CA LEU A 67 28.23 -8.85 -2.15
C LEU A 67 28.43 -8.91 -3.67
N LYS A 68 28.43 -10.13 -4.24
CA LYS A 68 28.55 -10.39 -5.68
C LYS A 68 27.41 -9.75 -6.50
N ASP A 69 26.21 -9.72 -5.94
CA ASP A 69 25.00 -9.23 -6.61
C ASP A 69 24.84 -7.73 -6.38
N ARG A 70 25.38 -7.22 -5.27
CA ARG A 70 25.41 -5.81 -4.90
C ARG A 70 26.43 -5.02 -5.72
N GLN A 71 27.61 -5.60 -5.98
CA GLN A 71 28.73 -4.90 -6.62
C GLN A 71 28.39 -4.40 -8.03
N GLY A 72 28.39 -3.08 -8.23
CA GLY A 72 28.12 -2.46 -9.53
C GLY A 72 26.64 -2.48 -9.96
N SER A 73 25.75 -2.94 -9.08
CA SER A 73 24.31 -3.03 -9.33
C SER A 73 23.62 -1.65 -9.35
N SER A 74 22.36 -1.62 -9.79
CA SER A 74 21.49 -0.44 -9.71
C SER A 74 20.41 -0.61 -8.64
N LEU A 75 20.19 0.42 -7.83
CA LEU A 75 19.04 0.54 -6.92
C LEU A 75 18.21 1.78 -7.27
N VAL A 76 16.91 1.70 -7.04
CA VAL A 76 15.99 2.85 -7.14
C VAL A 76 15.73 3.42 -5.75
N VAL A 77 15.75 4.74 -5.60
CA VAL A 77 15.47 5.41 -4.31
C VAL A 77 14.48 6.54 -4.52
N GLY A 78 13.51 6.68 -3.62
CA GLY A 78 12.61 7.83 -3.59
C GLY A 78 11.65 7.72 -2.44
N GLY A 79 10.81 8.73 -2.26
CA GLY A 79 9.84 8.73 -1.19
C GLY A 79 8.65 9.62 -1.48
N ASP A 80 7.77 9.69 -0.49
CA ASP A 80 6.52 10.44 -0.58
C ASP A 80 6.65 11.94 -0.29
N GLY A 81 7.86 12.38 0.07
CA GLY A 81 8.16 13.78 0.35
C GLY A 81 7.89 14.21 1.78
N ARG A 82 7.54 13.29 2.69
CA ARG A 82 7.42 13.60 4.13
C ARG A 82 8.72 14.18 4.71
N TYR A 83 8.60 14.84 5.86
CA TYR A 83 9.72 15.32 6.66
C TYR A 83 10.78 14.22 6.85
N PHE A 84 12.05 14.61 6.89
CA PHE A 84 13.22 13.71 6.92
C PHE A 84 13.53 12.92 5.63
N ASN A 85 12.67 12.95 4.59
CA ASN A 85 12.89 12.23 3.33
C ASN A 85 14.24 12.58 2.67
N LYS A 86 14.55 13.87 2.50
CA LYS A 86 15.79 14.31 1.83
C LYS A 86 17.04 13.91 2.61
N SER A 87 17.03 14.09 3.93
CA SER A 87 18.13 13.71 4.82
C SER A 87 18.39 12.20 4.74
N ALA A 88 17.33 11.38 4.77
CA ALA A 88 17.48 9.94 4.62
C ALA A 88 18.02 9.53 3.24
N ILE A 89 17.63 10.22 2.15
CA ILE A 89 18.20 9.98 0.81
C ILE A 89 19.70 10.29 0.81
N GLU A 90 20.12 11.41 1.41
CA GLU A 90 21.54 11.76 1.49
C GLU A 90 22.34 10.64 2.17
N THR A 91 21.91 10.17 3.34
CA THR A 91 22.53 9.02 4.02
C THR A 91 22.53 7.77 3.15
N ILE A 92 21.42 7.42 2.48
CA ILE A 92 21.34 6.25 1.59
C ILE A 92 22.35 6.35 0.44
N VAL A 93 22.50 7.53 -0.17
CA VAL A 93 23.46 7.76 -1.27
C VAL A 93 24.88 7.51 -0.77
N GLN A 94 25.24 8.11 0.35
CA GLN A 94 26.58 7.99 0.94
C GLN A 94 26.90 6.54 1.32
N MET A 95 25.94 5.82 1.91
CA MET A 95 26.12 4.43 2.30
C MET A 95 26.11 3.47 1.11
N ALA A 96 25.28 3.71 0.09
CA ALA A 96 25.24 2.89 -1.13
C ALA A 96 26.58 2.93 -1.87
N ALA A 97 27.17 4.12 -1.98
CA ALA A 97 28.50 4.34 -2.54
C ALA A 97 29.57 3.50 -1.81
N ALA A 98 29.60 3.58 -0.48
CA ALA A 98 30.54 2.83 0.35
C ALA A 98 30.30 1.30 0.29
N ASN A 99 29.06 0.87 0.10
CA ASN A 99 28.68 -0.53 0.04
C ASN A 99 28.82 -1.16 -1.36
N GLY A 100 29.34 -0.45 -2.36
CA GLY A 100 29.66 -1.01 -3.67
C GLY A 100 28.47 -1.11 -4.64
N ILE A 101 27.35 -0.45 -4.35
CA ILE A 101 26.32 -0.17 -5.37
C ILE A 101 26.97 0.66 -6.47
N GLY A 102 26.68 0.34 -7.74
CA GLY A 102 27.27 1.06 -8.87
C GLY A 102 26.48 2.28 -9.31
N ARG A 103 25.14 2.19 -9.20
CA ARG A 103 24.23 3.24 -9.65
C ARG A 103 23.01 3.39 -8.75
N LEU A 104 22.66 4.62 -8.39
CA LEU A 104 21.34 4.96 -7.85
C LEU A 104 20.51 5.70 -8.90
N VAL A 105 19.24 5.34 -9.00
CA VAL A 105 18.24 6.08 -9.77
C VAL A 105 17.28 6.71 -8.77
N ILE A 106 17.24 8.03 -8.73
CA ILE A 106 16.52 8.79 -7.71
C ILE A 106 15.52 9.73 -8.39
N GLY A 107 14.29 9.81 -7.89
CA GLY A 107 13.35 10.81 -8.41
C GLY A 107 13.80 12.22 -8.09
N GLN A 108 13.47 13.15 -8.99
CA GLN A 108 13.74 14.57 -8.79
C GLN A 108 13.17 15.05 -7.43
N ASN A 109 13.98 15.81 -6.69
CA ASN A 109 13.71 16.27 -5.33
C ASN A 109 13.51 15.15 -4.29
N GLY A 110 13.88 13.91 -4.63
CA GLY A 110 13.63 12.72 -3.81
C GLY A 110 12.19 12.19 -3.88
N ILE A 111 11.40 12.64 -4.85
CA ILE A 111 9.98 12.28 -5.00
C ILE A 111 9.83 11.12 -5.98
N LEU A 112 9.36 9.97 -5.50
CA LEU A 112 8.84 8.87 -6.31
C LEU A 112 7.70 8.19 -5.57
N SER A 113 6.56 8.02 -6.22
CA SER A 113 5.48 7.18 -5.69
C SER A 113 5.92 5.72 -5.61
N THR A 114 5.32 4.96 -4.69
CA THR A 114 5.55 3.50 -4.58
C THR A 114 5.32 2.78 -5.92
N PRO A 115 4.23 3.07 -6.68
CA PRO A 115 4.04 2.53 -8.02
C PRO A 115 5.16 2.89 -9.02
N ALA A 116 5.64 4.14 -8.98
CA ALA A 116 6.71 4.60 -9.87
C ALA A 116 8.04 3.91 -9.55
N VAL A 117 8.36 3.68 -8.27
CA VAL A 117 9.54 2.89 -7.89
C VAL A 117 9.44 1.47 -8.44
N SER A 118 8.30 0.79 -8.26
CA SER A 118 8.08 -0.56 -8.80
C SER A 118 8.23 -0.61 -10.33
N CYS A 119 7.65 0.37 -11.03
CA CYS A 119 7.78 0.56 -12.48
C CYS A 119 9.23 0.70 -12.92
N ILE A 120 9.99 1.60 -12.27
CA ILE A 120 11.38 1.90 -12.64
C ILE A 120 12.27 0.68 -12.36
N ILE A 121 12.14 0.02 -11.21
CA ILE A 121 12.90 -1.19 -10.87
C ILE A 121 12.78 -2.22 -12.00
N ARG A 122 11.55 -2.50 -12.43
CA ARG A 122 11.23 -3.47 -13.50
C ARG A 122 11.77 -3.01 -14.85
N LYS A 123 11.59 -1.73 -15.20
CA LYS A 123 12.03 -1.14 -16.48
C LYS A 123 13.56 -1.24 -16.65
N ILE A 124 14.32 -0.91 -15.61
CA ILE A 124 15.79 -0.86 -15.67
C ILE A 124 16.47 -2.13 -15.16
N LYS A 125 15.69 -3.11 -14.71
CA LYS A 125 16.16 -4.36 -14.08
C LYS A 125 17.10 -4.08 -12.88
N ALA A 126 16.69 -3.15 -12.03
CA ALA A 126 17.40 -2.86 -10.78
C ALA A 126 17.33 -4.08 -9.84
N ILE A 127 18.30 -4.19 -8.93
CA ILE A 127 18.30 -5.28 -7.94
C ILE A 127 17.24 -5.08 -6.84
N GLY A 128 16.67 -3.87 -6.76
CA GLY A 128 15.63 -3.49 -5.81
C GLY A 128 15.48 -1.98 -5.71
N GLY A 129 14.82 -1.53 -4.65
CA GLY A 129 14.74 -0.12 -4.31
C GLY A 129 14.36 0.14 -2.86
N ILE A 130 14.72 1.33 -2.38
CA ILE A 130 14.42 1.79 -1.04
C ILE A 130 13.40 2.93 -1.17
N ILE A 131 12.23 2.75 -0.52
CA ILE A 131 11.13 3.71 -0.58
C ILE A 131 10.95 4.33 0.80
N LEU A 132 11.08 5.65 0.87
CA LEU A 132 10.97 6.43 2.10
C LEU A 132 9.52 6.90 2.26
N THR A 133 8.78 6.14 3.04
CA THR A 133 7.34 6.30 3.20
C THR A 133 6.83 5.50 4.40
N ALA A 134 5.88 6.09 5.13
CA ALA A 134 4.98 5.38 6.03
C ALA A 134 3.52 5.36 5.51
N SER A 135 3.32 5.48 4.19
CA SER A 135 2.03 5.38 3.48
C SER A 135 1.02 6.35 4.11
N HIS A 136 -0.11 5.83 4.58
CA HIS A 136 -1.19 6.57 5.23
C HIS A 136 -0.89 7.19 6.61
N ASN A 137 0.26 6.89 7.22
CA ASN A 137 0.66 7.50 8.48
C ASN A 137 1.04 8.99 8.29
N PRO A 138 0.74 9.86 9.28
CA PRO A 138 1.00 11.29 9.19
C PRO A 138 2.51 11.59 9.11
N GLY A 139 2.85 12.73 8.51
CA GLY A 139 4.23 13.20 8.33
C GLY A 139 4.62 14.28 9.34
N GLY A 140 5.74 14.94 9.08
CA GLY A 140 6.27 16.01 9.93
C GLY A 140 7.21 15.54 11.06
N PRO A 141 7.80 16.48 11.81
CA PRO A 141 8.75 16.17 12.90
C PRO A 141 8.16 15.30 14.01
N ASN A 142 6.87 15.48 14.31
CA ASN A 142 6.15 14.69 15.30
C ASN A 142 5.38 13.49 14.70
N GLY A 143 5.49 13.29 13.38
CA GLY A 143 4.79 12.23 12.66
C GLY A 143 5.57 10.93 12.61
N ASP A 144 5.28 10.13 11.58
CA ASP A 144 5.92 8.85 11.33
C ASP A 144 6.81 8.90 10.08
N PHE A 145 7.92 8.17 10.17
CA PHE A 145 8.80 7.90 9.05
C PHE A 145 8.90 6.39 8.80
N GLY A 146 9.17 6.01 7.56
CA GLY A 146 9.22 4.61 7.18
C GLY A 146 10.18 4.33 6.05
N ILE A 147 10.73 3.12 6.08
CA ILE A 147 11.68 2.62 5.08
C ILE A 147 11.16 1.27 4.58
N LYS A 148 10.65 1.27 3.35
CA LYS A 148 10.29 0.05 2.60
C LYS A 148 11.48 -0.39 1.76
N PHE A 149 11.64 -1.71 1.62
CA PHE A 149 12.60 -2.30 0.69
C PHE A 149 11.86 -3.19 -0.31
N ASN A 150 12.00 -2.86 -1.59
CA ASN A 150 11.48 -3.65 -2.70
C ASN A 150 12.63 -4.39 -3.39
N ILE A 151 12.36 -5.59 -3.89
CA ILE A 151 13.35 -6.46 -4.53
C ILE A 151 13.29 -6.33 -6.06
N SER A 152 14.10 -7.12 -6.77
CA SER A 152 14.32 -7.02 -8.22
C SER A 152 13.07 -7.19 -9.09
N ASN A 153 12.03 -7.89 -8.62
CA ASN A 153 10.76 -7.98 -9.35
C ASN A 153 9.93 -6.67 -9.29
N GLY A 154 10.34 -5.71 -8.45
CA GLY A 154 9.69 -4.42 -8.20
C GLY A 154 8.75 -4.41 -6.99
N GLY A 155 8.54 -5.54 -6.30
CA GLY A 155 7.58 -5.67 -5.20
C GLY A 155 8.24 -5.69 -3.82
N PRO A 156 7.44 -5.69 -2.74
CA PRO A 156 7.93 -5.72 -1.36
C PRO A 156 8.84 -6.92 -1.10
N ALA A 157 9.84 -6.73 -0.24
CA ALA A 157 10.67 -7.83 0.22
C ALA A 157 9.83 -8.96 0.88
N PRO A 158 10.04 -10.22 0.49
CA PRO A 158 9.38 -11.38 1.11
C PRO A 158 9.91 -11.62 2.54
N GLU A 159 9.21 -12.46 3.31
CA GLU A 159 9.52 -12.70 4.73
C GLU A 159 10.95 -13.15 4.97
N ALA A 160 11.47 -14.04 4.13
CA ALA A 160 12.86 -14.49 4.21
C ALA A 160 13.87 -13.34 4.13
N ILE A 161 13.60 -12.31 3.32
CA ILE A 161 14.49 -11.15 3.18
C ILE A 161 14.29 -10.20 4.36
N THR A 162 13.05 -9.92 4.77
CA THR A 162 12.80 -9.05 5.93
C THR A 162 13.34 -9.65 7.23
N ASP A 163 13.26 -10.97 7.40
CA ASP A 163 13.84 -11.67 8.55
C ASP A 163 15.36 -11.65 8.48
N LYS A 164 15.97 -11.82 7.30
CA LYS A 164 17.44 -11.67 7.13
C LYS A 164 17.89 -10.26 7.53
N ILE A 165 17.20 -9.22 7.06
CA ILE A 165 17.47 -7.81 7.45
C ILE A 165 17.37 -7.66 8.97
N PHE A 166 16.33 -8.19 9.59
CA PHE A 166 16.13 -8.08 11.04
C PHE A 166 17.16 -8.88 11.85
N GLN A 167 17.62 -10.04 11.37
CA GLN A 167 18.70 -10.75 12.05
C GLN A 167 20.01 -9.95 12.01
N ILE A 168 20.33 -9.38 10.85
CA ILE A 168 21.53 -8.53 10.69
C ILE A 168 21.45 -7.31 11.61
N SER A 169 20.30 -6.62 11.67
CA SER A 169 20.16 -5.39 12.47
C SER A 169 20.37 -5.62 13.98
N LYS A 170 20.10 -6.84 14.47
CA LYS A 170 20.30 -7.22 15.87
C LYS A 170 21.75 -7.55 16.22
N THR A 171 22.61 -7.73 15.22
CA THR A 171 24.02 -8.15 15.42
C THR A 171 25.01 -7.26 14.67
N ILE A 172 24.56 -6.11 14.16
CA ILE A 172 25.42 -5.18 13.42
C ILE A 172 26.39 -4.48 14.39
N GLU A 173 27.66 -4.44 14.01
CA GLU A 173 28.75 -3.83 14.79
C GLU A 173 29.41 -2.65 14.08
N GLU A 174 29.23 -2.54 12.76
CA GLU A 174 29.77 -1.45 11.95
C GLU A 174 28.91 -1.14 10.74
N TYR A 175 29.07 0.07 10.19
CA TYR A 175 28.53 0.47 8.90
C TYR A 175 29.54 1.27 8.08
N ALA A 176 29.41 1.21 6.76
CA ALA A 176 30.28 1.93 5.83
C ALA A 176 29.55 3.10 5.17
N ILE A 177 30.21 4.26 5.07
CA ILE A 177 29.63 5.49 4.56
C ILE A 177 30.69 6.37 3.86
N CYS A 178 30.24 7.21 2.92
CA CYS A 178 31.05 8.21 2.24
C CYS A 178 30.54 9.62 2.63
N PRO A 179 30.96 10.19 3.77
CA PRO A 179 30.30 11.36 4.38
C PRO A 179 30.45 12.66 3.57
N ASP A 180 31.49 12.75 2.75
CA ASP A 180 31.76 13.93 1.91
C ASP A 180 30.94 13.93 0.60
N LEU A 181 30.25 12.83 0.28
CA LEU A 181 29.45 12.72 -0.93
C LEU A 181 28.16 13.52 -0.79
N LYS A 182 27.96 14.49 -1.70
CA LYS A 182 26.74 15.29 -1.81
C LYS A 182 26.15 15.20 -3.21
N VAL A 183 24.83 15.06 -3.26
CA VAL A 183 24.04 15.02 -4.50
C VAL A 183 23.07 16.19 -4.51
N ASP A 184 22.93 16.83 -5.68
CA ASP A 184 21.83 17.77 -5.90
C ASP A 184 20.61 17.01 -6.44
N LEU A 185 19.59 16.82 -5.59
CA LEU A 185 18.36 16.11 -5.98
C LEU A 185 17.47 16.92 -6.94
N GLY A 186 17.69 18.23 -7.07
CA GLY A 186 16.85 19.12 -7.89
C GLY A 186 17.20 19.09 -9.38
N VAL A 187 18.44 18.69 -9.73
CA VAL A 187 18.96 18.74 -11.10
C VAL A 187 18.86 17.37 -11.76
N LEU A 188 17.99 17.27 -12.78
CA LEU A 188 17.87 16.06 -13.61
C LEU A 188 19.20 15.71 -14.30
N GLY A 189 19.46 14.42 -14.45
CA GLY A 189 20.62 13.91 -15.17
C GLY A 189 21.58 13.11 -14.28
N LYS A 190 22.77 12.85 -14.82
CA LYS A 190 23.78 11.99 -14.19
C LYS A 190 24.80 12.82 -13.42
N GLN A 191 25.10 12.38 -12.21
CA GLN A 191 26.16 12.86 -11.34
C GLN A 191 27.09 11.68 -11.05
N GLN A 192 28.39 11.87 -11.26
CA GLN A 192 29.40 10.80 -11.08
C GLN A 192 30.40 11.19 -10.00
N PHE A 193 30.77 10.20 -9.19
CA PHE A 193 31.61 10.37 -8.03
C PHE A 193 32.72 9.32 -8.05
N ASP A 194 33.97 9.79 -8.04
CA ASP A 194 35.14 8.92 -7.88
C ASP A 194 35.32 8.59 -6.40
N LEU A 195 35.36 7.29 -6.09
CA LEU A 195 35.47 6.80 -4.71
C LEU A 195 36.86 6.19 -4.51
N GLU A 196 37.41 6.38 -3.32
CA GLU A 196 38.66 5.73 -2.93
C GLU A 196 38.55 4.20 -3.05
N ASN A 197 39.60 3.56 -3.56
CA ASN A 197 39.68 2.11 -3.72
C ASN A 197 38.59 1.47 -4.61
N LYS A 198 37.93 2.26 -5.47
CA LYS A 198 36.98 1.76 -6.49
C LYS A 198 37.45 2.12 -7.90
N PHE A 199 37.46 1.14 -8.80
CA PHE A 199 37.90 1.34 -10.19
C PHE A 199 36.86 2.05 -11.07
N LYS A 200 35.57 1.89 -10.76
CA LYS A 200 34.47 2.51 -11.51
C LYS A 200 33.84 3.61 -10.65
N PRO A 201 33.45 4.75 -11.25
CA PRO A 201 32.75 5.80 -10.53
C PRO A 201 31.38 5.30 -10.06
N PHE A 202 30.97 5.79 -8.89
CA PHE A 202 29.59 5.67 -8.44
C PHE A 202 28.72 6.69 -9.17
N THR A 203 27.57 6.24 -9.68
CA THR A 203 26.68 7.08 -10.49
C THR A 203 25.35 7.32 -9.79
N VAL A 204 24.94 8.58 -9.68
CA VAL A 204 23.58 8.95 -9.28
C VAL A 204 22.87 9.54 -10.49
N GLU A 205 21.70 9.02 -10.82
CA GLU A 205 20.87 9.52 -11.92
C GLU A 205 19.56 10.05 -11.36
N ILE A 206 19.40 11.37 -11.41
CA ILE A 206 18.18 12.06 -11.03
C ILE A 206 17.22 12.02 -12.22
N VAL A 207 16.07 11.39 -12.06
CA VAL A 207 15.07 11.19 -13.11
C VAL A 207 13.80 11.98 -12.82
N ASP A 208 13.07 12.33 -13.88
CA ASP A 208 11.72 12.89 -13.71
C ASP A 208 10.84 11.88 -12.96
N SER A 209 10.14 12.35 -11.93
CA SER A 209 9.35 11.48 -11.05
C SER A 209 8.20 10.77 -11.76
N VAL A 210 7.72 11.32 -12.89
CA VAL A 210 6.48 10.91 -13.54
C VAL A 210 6.71 10.22 -14.88
N GLU A 211 7.72 10.63 -15.67
CA GLU A 211 7.91 10.18 -17.06
C GLU A 211 7.82 8.66 -17.24
N ALA A 212 8.64 7.89 -16.54
CA ALA A 212 8.72 6.45 -16.76
C ALA A 212 7.39 5.76 -16.44
N TYR A 213 6.71 6.25 -15.41
CA TYR A 213 5.43 5.77 -14.95
C TYR A 213 4.28 6.18 -15.91
N ALA A 214 4.23 7.44 -16.34
CA ALA A 214 3.26 7.91 -17.34
C ALA A 214 3.42 7.15 -18.67
N THR A 215 4.65 6.90 -19.10
CA THR A 215 4.96 6.07 -20.27
C THR A 215 4.40 4.65 -20.13
N MET A 216 4.51 4.05 -18.94
CA MET A 216 3.89 2.74 -18.68
C MET A 216 2.36 2.81 -18.77
N LEU A 217 1.72 3.81 -18.14
CA LEU A 217 0.26 3.96 -18.17
C LEU A 217 -0.29 4.21 -19.58
N ARG A 218 0.43 4.97 -20.42
CA ARG A 218 0.09 5.18 -21.84
C ARG A 218 0.01 3.89 -22.65
N ASN A 219 0.76 2.86 -22.25
CA ASN A 219 0.71 1.54 -22.90
C ASN A 219 -0.37 0.62 -22.32
N ILE A 220 -0.99 1.00 -21.20
CA ILE A 220 -2.02 0.20 -20.50
C ILE A 220 -3.42 0.67 -20.87
N PHE A 221 -3.63 2.00 -20.89
CA PHE A 221 -4.92 2.64 -21.08
C PHE A 221 -5.02 3.37 -22.41
N ASP A 222 -6.25 3.55 -22.91
CA ASP A 222 -6.51 4.40 -24.06
C ASP A 222 -6.58 5.87 -23.63
N PHE A 223 -5.44 6.57 -23.74
CA PHE A 223 -5.36 7.99 -23.36
C PHE A 223 -6.20 8.90 -24.26
N ASN A 224 -6.55 8.48 -25.48
CA ASN A 224 -7.44 9.28 -26.33
C ASN A 224 -8.87 9.22 -25.82
N ALA A 225 -9.37 8.03 -25.49
CA ALA A 225 -10.70 7.87 -24.91
C ALA A 225 -10.82 8.58 -23.54
N LEU A 226 -9.79 8.48 -22.71
CA LEU A 226 -9.72 9.17 -21.42
C LEU A 226 -9.69 10.70 -21.60
N LYS A 227 -8.94 11.21 -22.58
CA LYS A 227 -8.91 12.63 -22.90
C LYS A 227 -10.25 13.14 -23.40
N GLU A 228 -10.94 12.38 -24.25
CA GLU A 228 -12.30 12.72 -24.69
C GLU A 228 -13.29 12.75 -23.52
N LEU A 229 -13.17 11.82 -22.56
CA LEU A 229 -14.00 11.80 -21.37
C LEU A 229 -13.79 13.03 -20.47
N LEU A 230 -12.54 13.49 -20.32
CA LEU A 230 -12.16 14.53 -19.35
C LEU A 230 -12.13 15.95 -19.93
N SER A 231 -12.25 16.11 -21.25
CA SER A 231 -12.17 17.40 -21.93
C SER A 231 -13.44 17.73 -22.72
N GLY A 232 -13.57 18.99 -23.15
CA GLY A 232 -14.73 19.47 -23.91
C GLY A 232 -15.95 19.88 -23.07
N PRO A 233 -17.09 20.16 -23.74
CA PRO A 233 -18.29 20.72 -23.10
C PRO A 233 -19.05 19.70 -22.23
N ASN A 234 -19.05 18.43 -22.63
CA ASN A 234 -19.73 17.33 -21.94
C ASN A 234 -18.78 16.50 -21.06
N ARG A 235 -17.65 17.09 -20.66
CA ARG A 235 -16.63 16.40 -19.87
C ARG A 235 -17.18 15.85 -18.56
N LEU A 236 -16.66 14.72 -18.13
CA LEU A 236 -16.82 14.22 -16.77
C LEU A 236 -16.16 15.21 -15.80
N LYS A 237 -16.92 15.70 -14.82
CA LYS A 237 -16.37 16.62 -13.83
C LYS A 237 -15.73 15.83 -12.69
N ILE A 238 -14.41 15.90 -12.60
CA ILE A 238 -13.65 15.13 -11.60
C ILE A 238 -13.05 16.01 -10.50
N ARG A 239 -12.88 15.43 -9.31
CA ARG A 239 -12.10 15.96 -8.19
C ARG A 239 -11.15 14.91 -7.65
N ILE A 240 -9.86 15.20 -7.72
CA ILE A 240 -8.79 14.24 -7.43
C ILE A 240 -7.90 14.86 -6.36
N ASP A 241 -7.98 14.30 -5.15
CA ASP A 241 -7.27 14.76 -3.97
C ASP A 241 -6.00 13.93 -3.75
N ALA A 242 -4.84 14.56 -3.84
CA ALA A 242 -3.56 13.89 -3.55
C ALA A 242 -3.18 13.93 -2.07
N MET A 243 -4.01 14.53 -1.21
CA MET A 243 -3.83 14.67 0.24
C MET A 243 -2.44 15.23 0.61
N HIS A 244 -1.94 16.17 -0.21
CA HIS A 244 -0.60 16.75 -0.08
C HIS A 244 0.55 15.74 -0.14
N GLY A 245 0.29 14.53 -0.63
CA GLY A 245 1.26 13.45 -0.77
C GLY A 245 1.88 13.37 -2.17
N VAL A 246 2.58 12.27 -2.41
CA VAL A 246 3.45 12.06 -3.56
C VAL A 246 2.72 12.11 -4.91
N VAL A 247 1.42 11.83 -4.92
CA VAL A 247 0.62 11.68 -6.16
C VAL A 247 0.31 13.03 -6.82
N GLY A 248 0.54 14.15 -6.13
CA GLY A 248 0.24 15.49 -6.65
C GLY A 248 0.83 15.81 -8.04
N PRO A 249 2.15 15.66 -8.26
CA PRO A 249 2.77 15.82 -9.58
C PRO A 249 2.24 14.84 -10.63
N TYR A 250 1.86 13.62 -10.25
CA TYR A 250 1.32 12.60 -11.15
C TYR A 250 -0.08 12.99 -11.63
N VAL A 251 -0.94 13.47 -10.75
CA VAL A 251 -2.27 13.99 -11.10
C VAL A 251 -2.16 15.18 -12.04
N LYS A 252 -1.28 16.14 -11.73
CA LYS A 252 -1.10 17.33 -12.57
C LYS A 252 -0.60 16.96 -13.97
N LYS A 253 0.51 16.22 -14.07
CA LYS A 253 1.08 15.87 -15.38
C LYS A 253 0.18 14.93 -16.18
N ILE A 254 -0.36 13.88 -15.56
CA ILE A 254 -1.12 12.85 -16.29
C ILE A 254 -2.56 13.27 -16.51
N LEU A 255 -3.31 13.57 -15.44
CA LEU A 255 -4.74 13.87 -15.59
C LEU A 255 -5.00 15.26 -16.17
N CYS A 256 -4.21 16.27 -15.77
CA CYS A 256 -4.46 17.65 -16.22
C CYS A 256 -3.75 17.98 -17.53
N GLU A 257 -2.43 17.81 -17.60
CA GLU A 257 -1.64 18.22 -18.77
C GLU A 257 -1.83 17.26 -19.96
N GLU A 258 -1.68 15.94 -19.76
CA GLU A 258 -1.82 14.96 -20.85
C GLU A 258 -3.28 14.70 -21.24
N LEU A 259 -4.13 14.37 -20.26
CA LEU A 259 -5.54 13.99 -20.46
C LEU A 259 -6.51 15.18 -20.48
N GLY A 260 -6.05 16.40 -20.20
CA GLY A 260 -6.84 17.62 -20.39
C GLY A 260 -7.92 17.89 -19.34
N ALA A 261 -7.86 17.25 -18.16
CA ALA A 261 -8.71 17.65 -17.04
C ALA A 261 -8.38 19.10 -16.62
N PRO A 262 -9.37 19.93 -16.29
CA PRO A 262 -9.10 21.30 -15.83
C PRO A 262 -8.23 21.30 -14.56
N ALA A 263 -7.36 22.31 -14.40
CA ALA A 263 -6.46 22.38 -13.25
C ALA A 263 -7.18 22.34 -11.88
N ASN A 264 -8.42 22.80 -11.81
CA ASN A 264 -9.23 22.72 -10.57
C ASN A 264 -9.66 21.30 -10.19
N SER A 265 -9.44 20.30 -11.05
CA SER A 265 -9.61 18.89 -10.73
C SER A 265 -8.51 18.37 -9.81
N ALA A 266 -7.32 18.99 -9.81
CA ALA A 266 -6.19 18.60 -8.99
C ALA A 266 -6.22 19.32 -7.62
N VAL A 267 -6.68 18.62 -6.59
CA VAL A 267 -6.82 19.13 -5.22
C VAL A 267 -5.64 18.64 -4.37
N ASN A 268 -5.09 19.51 -3.53
CA ASN A 268 -3.94 19.20 -2.65
C ASN A 268 -2.75 18.55 -3.37
N CYS A 269 -2.55 18.88 -4.66
CA CYS A 269 -1.55 18.28 -5.53
C CYS A 269 -0.17 18.95 -5.44
N VAL A 270 0.23 19.39 -4.25
CA VAL A 270 1.58 19.88 -3.93
C VAL A 270 2.07 19.03 -2.76
N PRO A 271 3.13 18.23 -2.93
CA PRO A 271 3.70 17.45 -1.82
C PRO A 271 4.17 18.36 -0.69
N LEU A 272 3.75 18.08 0.54
CA LEU A 272 4.16 18.80 1.75
C LEU A 272 4.76 17.81 2.75
N GLU A 273 5.79 18.25 3.48
CA GLU A 273 6.55 17.40 4.41
C GLU A 273 5.72 16.88 5.60
N ASP A 274 4.64 17.58 5.94
CA ASP A 274 3.67 17.22 6.98
C ASP A 274 2.29 16.86 6.41
N PHE A 275 2.18 16.72 5.08
CA PHE A 275 0.91 16.52 4.37
C PHE A 275 -0.18 17.56 4.70
N GLY A 276 0.22 18.80 5.02
CA GLY A 276 -0.71 19.86 5.42
C GLY A 276 -1.22 19.70 6.85
N GLY A 277 -0.56 18.89 7.69
CA GLY A 277 -0.96 18.62 9.07
C GLY A 277 -2.08 17.57 9.19
N HIS A 278 -2.32 16.79 8.14
CA HIS A 278 -3.38 15.78 8.07
C HIS A 278 -2.83 14.36 7.88
N HIS A 279 -3.66 13.35 8.15
CA HIS A 279 -3.37 11.96 7.78
C HIS A 279 -3.63 11.78 6.27
N PRO A 280 -2.62 11.38 5.47
CA PRO A 280 -2.83 11.10 4.05
C PRO A 280 -3.41 9.68 3.89
N ASP A 281 -4.60 9.42 4.44
CA ASP A 281 -5.30 8.14 4.37
C ASP A 281 -6.64 8.29 3.64
N PRO A 282 -6.81 7.68 2.45
CA PRO A 282 -7.98 7.92 1.62
C PRO A 282 -9.17 7.10 2.13
N ASN A 283 -9.87 7.61 3.14
CA ASN A 283 -11.11 7.05 3.65
C ASN A 283 -12.13 8.14 3.98
N LEU A 284 -13.37 7.77 4.28
CA LEU A 284 -14.48 8.72 4.52
C LEU A 284 -14.24 9.65 5.72
N THR A 285 -13.35 9.29 6.65
CA THR A 285 -13.02 10.08 7.84
C THR A 285 -11.97 11.14 7.52
N TYR A 286 -10.82 10.74 6.95
CA TYR A 286 -9.70 11.66 6.74
C TYR A 286 -9.80 12.44 5.43
N ALA A 287 -10.44 11.89 4.39
CA ALA A 287 -10.73 12.62 3.15
C ALA A 287 -12.11 13.31 3.21
N ALA A 288 -12.51 13.81 4.38
CA ALA A 288 -13.81 14.44 4.61
C ALA A 288 -14.05 15.64 3.69
N ASP A 289 -13.04 16.46 3.42
CA ASP A 289 -13.16 17.63 2.55
C ASP A 289 -13.53 17.24 1.10
N LEU A 290 -12.97 16.14 0.60
CA LEU A 290 -13.34 15.58 -0.69
C LEU A 290 -14.79 15.06 -0.64
N VAL A 291 -15.18 14.35 0.42
CA VAL A 291 -16.55 13.84 0.59
C VAL A 291 -17.56 14.98 0.58
N GLU A 292 -17.33 16.05 1.35
CA GLU A 292 -18.20 17.24 1.39
C GLU A 292 -18.26 17.93 0.02
N THR A 293 -17.12 18.05 -0.67
CA THR A 293 -17.09 18.57 -2.04
C THR A 293 -17.95 17.74 -2.99
N MET A 294 -17.85 16.41 -2.92
CA MET A 294 -18.63 15.49 -3.77
C MET A 294 -20.13 15.51 -3.44
N LYS A 295 -20.51 15.73 -2.18
CA LYS A 295 -21.92 15.85 -1.74
C LYS A 295 -22.66 17.01 -2.40
N SER A 296 -21.95 18.07 -2.82
CA SER A 296 -22.54 19.19 -3.58
C SER A 296 -23.28 18.75 -4.86
N GLY A 297 -22.90 17.61 -5.44
CA GLY A 297 -23.44 17.12 -6.69
C GLY A 297 -22.90 17.82 -7.95
N GLU A 298 -21.89 18.69 -7.80
CA GLU A 298 -21.26 19.37 -8.94
C GLU A 298 -20.32 18.47 -9.75
N HIS A 299 -19.76 17.44 -9.11
CA HIS A 299 -18.78 16.51 -9.68
C HIS A 299 -19.37 15.11 -9.82
N ASP A 300 -18.97 14.42 -10.86
CA ASP A 300 -19.48 13.09 -11.20
C ASP A 300 -18.59 11.96 -10.64
N PHE A 301 -17.31 12.26 -10.44
CA PHE A 301 -16.29 11.32 -9.96
C PHE A 301 -15.29 12.01 -9.03
N GLY A 302 -15.03 11.40 -7.89
CA GLY A 302 -14.05 11.83 -6.89
C GLY A 302 -13.06 10.73 -6.60
N ALA A 303 -11.80 11.08 -6.33
CA ALA A 303 -10.83 10.12 -5.81
C ALA A 303 -9.84 10.78 -4.84
N ALA A 304 -9.37 10.01 -3.85
CA ALA A 304 -8.29 10.38 -2.94
C ALA A 304 -7.18 9.32 -2.96
N PHE A 305 -5.95 9.73 -2.69
CA PHE A 305 -4.77 8.85 -2.59
C PHE A 305 -4.11 8.93 -1.22
N ASP A 306 -3.37 7.89 -0.84
CA ASP A 306 -2.53 7.94 0.36
C ASP A 306 -1.17 8.61 0.10
N GLY A 307 -0.36 8.72 1.17
CA GLY A 307 0.93 9.42 1.14
C GLY A 307 1.84 8.98 -0.02
N ASP A 308 1.95 7.68 -0.28
CA ASP A 308 2.85 7.13 -1.31
C ASP A 308 2.18 6.65 -2.61
N GLY A 309 0.85 6.83 -2.70
CA GLY A 309 0.07 6.63 -3.92
C GLY A 309 -0.27 5.19 -4.26
N ASP A 310 -0.07 4.26 -3.33
CA ASP A 310 -0.41 2.85 -3.52
C ASP A 310 -1.89 2.54 -3.14
N ARG A 311 -2.62 3.48 -2.52
CA ARG A 311 -4.06 3.35 -2.21
C ARG A 311 -4.93 4.34 -2.96
N ASN A 312 -6.21 4.01 -3.07
CA ASN A 312 -7.22 4.88 -3.65
C ASN A 312 -8.61 4.72 -3.01
N MET A 313 -9.28 5.83 -2.72
CA MET A 313 -10.72 5.88 -2.50
C MET A 313 -11.43 6.39 -3.74
N ILE A 314 -12.54 5.78 -4.11
CA ILE A 314 -13.37 6.20 -5.24
C ILE A 314 -14.74 6.67 -4.73
N LEU A 315 -15.17 7.84 -5.21
CA LEU A 315 -16.47 8.43 -4.94
C LEU A 315 -17.21 8.70 -6.26
N GLY A 316 -18.50 8.41 -6.27
CA GLY A 316 -19.42 8.91 -7.28
C GLY A 316 -20.00 10.27 -6.91
N LYS A 317 -20.91 10.73 -7.77
CA LYS A 317 -21.73 11.93 -7.54
C LYS A 317 -22.45 11.88 -6.19
N HIS A 318 -22.67 13.03 -5.57
CA HIS A 318 -23.31 13.17 -4.25
C HIS A 318 -22.57 12.45 -3.10
N GLY A 319 -21.28 12.19 -3.27
CA GLY A 319 -20.48 11.48 -2.27
C GLY A 319 -20.78 9.98 -2.20
N PHE A 320 -21.30 9.39 -3.29
CA PHE A 320 -21.58 7.96 -3.35
C PHE A 320 -20.31 7.13 -3.14
N PHE A 321 -20.19 6.47 -2.00
CA PHE A 321 -19.01 5.71 -1.63
C PHE A 321 -18.93 4.37 -2.37
N VAL A 322 -17.83 4.15 -3.08
CA VAL A 322 -17.49 2.84 -3.65
C VAL A 322 -16.61 2.11 -2.66
N ASN A 323 -17.16 1.09 -1.99
CA ASN A 323 -16.37 0.23 -1.11
C ASN A 323 -15.19 -0.40 -1.90
N PRO A 324 -13.96 -0.44 -1.35
CA PRO A 324 -12.81 -0.98 -2.07
C PRO A 324 -12.97 -2.44 -2.53
N SER A 325 -13.71 -3.25 -1.77
CA SER A 325 -14.00 -4.64 -2.17
C SER A 325 -14.93 -4.71 -3.38
N ASP A 326 -15.91 -3.81 -3.48
CA ASP A 326 -16.77 -3.67 -4.66
C ASP A 326 -15.97 -3.06 -5.84
N SER A 327 -15.04 -2.14 -5.56
CA SER A 327 -14.21 -1.51 -6.59
C SER A 327 -13.45 -2.54 -7.42
N VAL A 328 -12.72 -3.46 -6.77
CA VAL A 328 -11.98 -4.51 -7.49
C VAL A 328 -12.92 -5.46 -8.24
N ALA A 329 -14.10 -5.76 -7.69
CA ALA A 329 -15.10 -6.62 -8.36
C ALA A 329 -15.67 -5.95 -9.62
N VAL A 330 -15.94 -4.65 -9.57
CA VAL A 330 -16.46 -3.89 -10.72
C VAL A 330 -15.40 -3.76 -11.81
N ILE A 331 -14.14 -3.51 -11.43
CA ILE A 331 -13.03 -3.50 -12.38
C ILE A 331 -12.91 -4.89 -13.02
N ALA A 332 -12.97 -5.97 -12.25
CA ALA A 332 -12.93 -7.34 -12.78
C ALA A 332 -14.08 -7.62 -13.77
N ALA A 333 -15.30 -7.18 -13.46
CA ALA A 333 -16.48 -7.39 -14.30
C ALA A 333 -16.46 -6.60 -15.61
N ASN A 334 -15.68 -5.51 -15.66
CA ASN A 334 -15.57 -4.62 -16.82
C ASN A 334 -14.12 -4.54 -17.35
N ILE A 335 -13.28 -5.52 -17.01
CA ILE A 335 -11.82 -5.48 -17.17
C ILE A 335 -11.36 -5.29 -18.61
N PHE A 336 -12.15 -5.76 -19.58
CA PHE A 336 -11.90 -5.59 -21.00
C PHE A 336 -12.23 -4.19 -21.55
N SER A 337 -12.68 -3.25 -20.71
CA SER A 337 -12.69 -1.82 -21.04
C SER A 337 -11.27 -1.22 -21.09
N ILE A 338 -10.25 -1.98 -20.67
CA ILE A 338 -8.87 -1.53 -20.57
C ILE A 338 -8.03 -2.28 -21.63
N PRO A 339 -7.35 -1.57 -22.57
CA PRO A 339 -6.59 -2.19 -23.67
C PRO A 339 -5.58 -3.24 -23.22
N TYR A 340 -4.89 -3.01 -22.09
CA TYR A 340 -3.94 -3.98 -21.52
C TYR A 340 -4.52 -5.38 -21.38
N PHE A 341 -5.74 -5.53 -20.84
CA PHE A 341 -6.35 -6.84 -20.60
C PHE A 341 -7.00 -7.41 -21.87
N GLN A 342 -7.35 -6.57 -22.86
CA GLN A 342 -7.73 -7.06 -24.18
C GLN A 342 -6.56 -7.78 -24.86
N GLN A 343 -5.34 -7.26 -24.69
CA GLN A 343 -4.14 -7.82 -25.30
C GLN A 343 -3.55 -8.99 -24.51
N THR A 344 -3.52 -8.87 -23.18
CA THR A 344 -2.84 -9.85 -22.30
C THR A 344 -3.75 -10.96 -21.79
N GLY A 345 -5.08 -10.82 -21.97
CA GLY A 345 -6.07 -11.67 -21.34
C GLY A 345 -6.09 -11.51 -19.81
N VAL A 346 -6.81 -12.40 -19.13
CA VAL A 346 -6.92 -12.40 -17.66
C VAL A 346 -6.51 -13.77 -17.13
N ARG A 347 -5.37 -13.82 -16.44
CA ARG A 347 -4.76 -15.05 -15.91
C ARG A 347 -5.47 -15.55 -14.65
N GLY A 348 -5.93 -14.62 -13.82
CA GLY A 348 -6.59 -14.90 -12.55
C GLY A 348 -6.87 -13.62 -11.78
N PHE A 349 -7.70 -13.76 -10.76
CA PHE A 349 -8.04 -12.73 -9.79
C PHE A 349 -7.51 -13.10 -8.41
N ALA A 350 -7.22 -12.11 -7.58
CA ALA A 350 -6.89 -12.37 -6.19
C ALA A 350 -7.41 -11.26 -5.27
N ARG A 351 -7.72 -11.63 -4.03
CA ARG A 351 -8.01 -10.69 -2.97
C ARG A 351 -7.40 -11.17 -1.66
N SER A 352 -7.17 -10.25 -0.75
CA SER A 352 -6.82 -10.65 0.61
C SER A 352 -8.03 -11.29 1.28
N MET A 353 -7.77 -12.21 2.21
CA MET A 353 -8.77 -12.94 2.98
C MET A 353 -9.83 -12.03 3.63
N PRO A 354 -9.49 -10.90 4.28
CA PRO A 354 -10.51 -10.02 4.87
C PRO A 354 -11.33 -9.24 3.84
N THR A 355 -10.92 -9.17 2.58
CA THR A 355 -11.67 -8.45 1.53
C THR A 355 -12.98 -9.17 1.20
N SER A 356 -14.05 -8.41 0.93
CA SER A 356 -15.40 -8.97 0.70
C SER A 356 -15.43 -9.97 -0.46
N GLY A 357 -16.43 -10.86 -0.47
CA GLY A 357 -16.57 -11.92 -1.46
C GLY A 357 -17.02 -11.42 -2.84
N ALA A 358 -17.00 -10.11 -3.12
CA ALA A 358 -17.56 -9.51 -4.33
C ALA A 358 -16.80 -9.96 -5.57
N LEU A 359 -15.47 -9.95 -5.49
CA LEU A 359 -14.60 -10.43 -6.56
C LEU A 359 -14.84 -11.91 -6.87
N ASP A 360 -15.14 -12.72 -5.86
CA ASP A 360 -15.45 -14.14 -6.00
C ASP A 360 -16.69 -14.37 -6.85
N ARG A 361 -17.71 -13.54 -6.71
CA ARG A 361 -18.94 -13.65 -7.51
C ARG A 361 -18.64 -13.42 -8.99
N VAL A 362 -17.78 -12.45 -9.30
CA VAL A 362 -17.33 -12.15 -10.66
C VAL A 362 -16.44 -13.27 -11.21
N ALA A 363 -15.48 -13.74 -10.43
CA ALA A 363 -14.58 -14.83 -10.80
C ALA A 363 -15.36 -16.11 -11.14
N ASN A 364 -16.32 -16.48 -10.30
CA ASN A 364 -17.19 -17.63 -10.52
C ASN A 364 -18.06 -17.47 -11.78
N ALA A 365 -18.63 -16.29 -12.03
CA ALA A 365 -19.44 -16.03 -13.21
C ALA A 365 -18.63 -16.02 -14.52
N THR A 366 -17.37 -15.60 -14.46
CA THR A 366 -16.46 -15.53 -15.61
C THR A 366 -15.61 -16.79 -15.80
N LYS A 367 -15.64 -17.72 -14.83
CA LYS A 367 -14.82 -18.94 -14.76
C LYS A 367 -13.32 -18.65 -14.76
N ILE A 368 -12.93 -17.51 -14.19
CA ILE A 368 -11.52 -17.12 -14.00
C ILE A 368 -11.10 -17.57 -12.59
N ALA A 369 -9.88 -18.09 -12.45
CA ALA A 369 -9.36 -18.53 -11.16
C ALA A 369 -9.34 -17.36 -10.14
N LEU A 370 -9.66 -17.66 -8.89
CA LEU A 370 -9.57 -16.72 -7.78
C LEU A 370 -8.64 -17.25 -6.70
N TYR A 371 -7.74 -16.40 -6.22
CA TYR A 371 -6.86 -16.69 -5.09
C TYR A 371 -7.23 -15.82 -3.89
N GLU A 372 -7.53 -16.47 -2.77
CA GLU A 372 -7.68 -15.83 -1.46
C GLU A 372 -6.35 -15.91 -0.73
N THR A 373 -5.67 -14.78 -0.54
CA THR A 373 -4.33 -14.70 0.08
C THR A 373 -4.39 -14.05 1.46
N PRO A 374 -3.35 -14.15 2.31
CA PRO A 374 -3.26 -13.31 3.49
C PRO A 374 -3.15 -11.83 3.12
N THR A 375 -3.39 -10.93 4.08
CA THR A 375 -3.15 -9.49 3.90
C THR A 375 -1.67 -9.21 3.66
N GLY A 376 -1.38 -8.44 2.60
CA GLY A 376 -0.02 -8.04 2.24
C GLY A 376 0.30 -8.35 0.78
N TRP A 377 0.69 -7.31 0.05
CA TRP A 377 0.86 -7.37 -1.41
C TRP A 377 1.92 -8.38 -1.91
N LYS A 378 2.85 -8.79 -1.04
CA LYS A 378 3.88 -9.80 -1.34
C LYS A 378 3.30 -11.13 -1.84
N PHE A 379 2.15 -11.57 -1.32
CA PHE A 379 1.50 -12.81 -1.76
C PHE A 379 0.96 -12.72 -3.20
N PHE A 380 0.46 -11.54 -3.59
CA PHE A 380 0.08 -11.31 -4.99
C PHE A 380 1.30 -11.28 -5.91
N GLY A 381 2.42 -10.73 -5.45
CA GLY A 381 3.68 -10.72 -6.20
C GLY A 381 4.08 -12.10 -6.70
N ASN A 382 4.05 -13.11 -5.82
CA ASN A 382 4.32 -14.51 -6.18
C ASN A 382 3.40 -15.02 -7.30
N LEU A 383 2.08 -14.80 -7.14
CA LEU A 383 1.09 -15.22 -8.14
C LEU A 383 1.26 -14.51 -9.49
N MET A 384 1.61 -13.22 -9.47
CA MET A 384 1.86 -12.45 -10.69
C MET A 384 3.13 -12.94 -11.40
N ASP A 385 4.20 -13.25 -10.66
CA ASP A 385 5.44 -13.79 -11.22
C ASP A 385 5.26 -15.19 -11.81
N ALA A 386 4.38 -16.01 -11.20
CA ALA A 386 3.97 -17.31 -11.73
C ALA A 386 2.94 -17.21 -12.88
N SER A 387 2.63 -16.00 -13.38
CA SER A 387 1.62 -15.76 -14.41
C SER A 387 0.23 -16.34 -14.07
N LYS A 388 -0.13 -16.35 -12.78
CA LYS A 388 -1.43 -16.81 -12.27
C LYS A 388 -2.38 -15.67 -11.95
N LEU A 389 -1.88 -14.44 -11.84
CA LEU A 389 -2.66 -13.29 -11.40
C LEU A 389 -2.54 -12.12 -12.38
N SER A 390 -3.68 -11.48 -12.69
CA SER A 390 -3.76 -10.29 -13.53
C SER A 390 -4.35 -9.09 -12.78
N LEU A 391 -5.36 -9.28 -11.93
CA LEU A 391 -6.00 -8.20 -11.16
C LEU A 391 -6.17 -8.64 -9.72
N CYS A 392 -5.81 -7.77 -8.77
CA CYS A 392 -6.03 -8.00 -7.35
C CYS A 392 -6.40 -6.74 -6.59
N GLY A 393 -6.95 -6.93 -5.39
CA GLY A 393 -7.31 -5.83 -4.51
C GLY A 393 -7.42 -6.24 -3.05
N GLU A 394 -7.36 -5.25 -2.18
CA GLU A 394 -7.57 -5.36 -0.75
C GLU A 394 -8.62 -4.34 -0.29
N GLU A 395 -9.42 -4.72 0.71
CA GLU A 395 -10.41 -3.83 1.36
C GLU A 395 -9.80 -2.56 1.95
N SER A 396 -8.49 -2.58 2.19
CA SER A 396 -7.66 -1.47 2.69
C SER A 396 -7.36 -0.40 1.63
N PHE A 397 -8.31 -0.14 0.73
CA PHE A 397 -8.21 0.82 -0.38
C PHE A 397 -7.11 0.49 -1.40
N GLY A 398 -6.73 -0.79 -1.52
CA GLY A 398 -5.67 -1.23 -2.43
C GLY A 398 -6.21 -1.88 -3.69
N THR A 399 -5.82 -1.41 -4.88
CA THR A 399 -6.12 -2.11 -6.15
C THR A 399 -4.88 -2.12 -7.04
N GLY A 400 -4.68 -3.17 -7.83
CA GLY A 400 -3.57 -3.21 -8.79
C GLY A 400 -3.64 -4.39 -9.75
N SER A 401 -2.70 -4.42 -10.67
CA SER A 401 -2.55 -5.49 -11.67
C SER A 401 -1.09 -5.87 -11.84
N ASP A 402 -0.82 -6.88 -12.66
CA ASP A 402 0.54 -7.41 -12.87
C ASP A 402 1.45 -6.51 -13.74
N HIS A 403 1.01 -5.30 -14.08
CA HIS A 403 1.82 -4.27 -14.71
C HIS A 403 3.04 -3.88 -13.84
N ILE A 404 2.85 -3.85 -12.53
CA ILE A 404 3.90 -3.68 -11.50
C ILE A 404 3.77 -4.74 -10.41
N ARG A 405 4.50 -4.59 -9.29
CA ARG A 405 4.44 -5.48 -8.13
C ARG A 405 4.09 -4.75 -6.83
N GLU A 406 3.36 -3.65 -6.97
CA GLU A 406 2.75 -2.88 -5.89
C GLU A 406 1.28 -2.63 -6.22
N LYS A 407 0.55 -2.13 -5.22
CA LYS A 407 -0.76 -1.53 -5.47
C LYS A 407 -0.55 -0.23 -6.25
N ASP A 408 -1.56 0.25 -6.95
CA ASP A 408 -1.46 1.48 -7.71
C ASP A 408 -2.80 2.23 -7.73
N GLY A 409 -2.85 3.31 -6.94
CA GLY A 409 -4.05 4.11 -6.81
C GLY A 409 -4.41 4.85 -8.09
N LEU A 410 -3.44 5.47 -8.77
CA LEU A 410 -3.71 6.24 -9.98
C LEU A 410 -4.08 5.32 -11.15
N TRP A 411 -3.48 4.14 -11.23
CA TRP A 411 -3.92 3.08 -12.13
C TRP A 411 -5.39 2.70 -11.88
N ALA A 412 -5.81 2.57 -10.63
CA ALA A 412 -7.21 2.25 -10.29
C ALA A 412 -8.17 3.36 -10.72
N VAL A 413 -7.77 4.63 -10.56
CA VAL A 413 -8.53 5.79 -11.08
C VAL A 413 -8.66 5.73 -12.60
N LEU A 414 -7.57 5.47 -13.34
CA LEU A 414 -7.63 5.34 -14.80
C LEU A 414 -8.44 4.13 -15.26
N ALA A 415 -8.44 3.03 -14.50
CA ALA A 415 -9.29 1.88 -14.74
C ALA A 415 -10.78 2.24 -14.61
N TRP A 416 -11.16 2.95 -13.55
CA TRP A 416 -12.51 3.47 -13.37
C TRP A 416 -12.92 4.44 -14.48
N LEU A 417 -12.06 5.38 -14.85
CA LEU A 417 -12.34 6.32 -15.94
C LEU A 417 -12.50 5.60 -17.29
N SER A 418 -11.72 4.55 -17.55
CA SER A 418 -11.85 3.73 -18.78
C SER A 418 -13.19 2.99 -18.82
N ILE A 419 -13.65 2.47 -17.67
CA ILE A 419 -14.96 1.85 -17.53
C ILE A 419 -16.07 2.90 -17.73
N LEU A 420 -15.95 4.09 -17.14
CA LEU A 420 -16.92 5.17 -17.31
C LEU A 420 -17.02 5.63 -18.77
N ALA A 421 -15.88 5.78 -19.47
CA ALA A 421 -15.85 6.11 -20.89
C ALA A 421 -16.58 5.08 -21.75
N THR A 422 -16.40 3.79 -21.41
CA THR A 422 -17.02 2.67 -22.14
C THR A 422 -18.50 2.55 -21.84
N ARG A 423 -18.88 2.62 -20.55
CA ARG A 423 -20.24 2.37 -20.07
C ARG A 423 -21.17 3.56 -20.26
N LYS A 424 -20.64 4.79 -20.26
CA LYS A 424 -21.41 6.05 -20.34
C LYS A 424 -22.52 6.12 -19.28
N GLN A 425 -22.22 5.60 -18.09
CA GLN A 425 -23.10 5.54 -16.93
C GLN A 425 -22.44 6.27 -15.75
N SER A 426 -23.22 6.67 -14.75
CA SER A 426 -22.64 7.18 -13.51
C SER A 426 -21.95 6.06 -12.70
N VAL A 427 -21.08 6.43 -11.77
CA VAL A 427 -20.43 5.48 -10.83
C VAL A 427 -21.48 4.67 -10.07
N GLU A 428 -22.53 5.33 -9.58
CA GLU A 428 -23.61 4.70 -8.83
C GLU A 428 -24.43 3.72 -9.69
N ASP A 429 -24.74 4.08 -10.93
CA ASP A 429 -25.49 3.21 -11.84
C ASP A 429 -24.71 1.94 -12.17
N ILE A 430 -23.38 2.06 -12.33
CA ILE A 430 -22.50 0.89 -12.56
C ILE A 430 -22.51 -0.04 -11.34
N LEU A 431 -22.45 0.50 -10.11
CA LEU A 431 -22.55 -0.34 -8.91
C LEU A 431 -23.94 -0.98 -8.77
N LYS A 432 -25.01 -0.24 -9.03
CA LYS A 432 -26.37 -0.80 -8.95
C LYS A 432 -26.59 -1.91 -9.98
N ASP A 433 -26.11 -1.75 -11.20
CA ASP A 433 -26.10 -2.82 -12.22
C ASP A 433 -25.28 -4.04 -11.73
N HIS A 434 -24.10 -3.79 -11.16
CA HIS A 434 -23.24 -4.83 -10.60
C HIS A 434 -23.96 -5.62 -9.49
N TRP A 435 -24.55 -4.93 -8.51
CA TRP A 435 -25.26 -5.54 -7.40
C TRP A 435 -26.51 -6.30 -7.84
N GLN A 436 -27.25 -5.79 -8.85
CA GLN A 436 -28.37 -6.54 -9.42
C GLN A 436 -27.92 -7.85 -10.08
N LYS A 437 -26.77 -7.82 -10.77
CA LYS A 437 -26.26 -8.99 -11.50
C LYS A 437 -25.63 -10.05 -10.60
N PHE A 438 -24.88 -9.65 -9.58
CA PHE A 438 -24.08 -10.57 -8.76
C PHE A 438 -24.59 -10.72 -7.31
N GLY A 439 -25.58 -9.93 -6.91
CA GLY A 439 -25.89 -9.65 -5.51
C GLY A 439 -24.93 -8.62 -4.93
N ARG A 440 -25.24 -8.14 -3.72
CA ARG A 440 -24.40 -7.19 -2.99
C ARG A 440 -23.75 -7.87 -1.79
N ASN A 441 -22.44 -7.73 -1.67
CA ASN A 441 -21.72 -8.05 -0.44
C ASN A 441 -21.61 -6.76 0.37
N PHE A 442 -22.56 -6.55 1.29
CA PHE A 442 -22.45 -5.45 2.23
C PHE A 442 -21.19 -5.66 3.07
N PHE A 443 -20.36 -4.63 3.18
CA PHE A 443 -19.07 -4.77 3.84
C PHE A 443 -18.79 -3.57 4.73
N THR A 444 -18.22 -3.83 5.92
CA THR A 444 -17.61 -2.80 6.76
C THR A 444 -16.43 -3.37 7.54
N ARG A 445 -15.47 -2.51 7.87
CA ARG A 445 -14.36 -2.81 8.77
C ARG A 445 -14.43 -1.93 10.01
N TYR A 446 -14.35 -2.55 11.18
CA TYR A 446 -14.28 -1.91 12.48
C TYR A 446 -12.87 -2.09 13.04
N ASP A 447 -12.15 -0.99 13.22
CA ASP A 447 -10.81 -0.98 13.79
C ASP A 447 -10.89 -0.52 15.26
N TYR A 448 -10.48 -1.40 16.17
CA TYR A 448 -10.31 -1.10 17.60
C TYR A 448 -8.82 -0.91 17.86
N GLU A 449 -8.36 0.33 17.71
CA GLU A 449 -6.95 0.70 17.78
C GLU A 449 -6.49 0.90 19.23
N GLU A 450 -5.20 0.67 19.50
CA GLU A 450 -4.55 0.88 20.80
C GLU A 450 -5.25 0.15 21.95
N VAL A 451 -5.75 -1.06 21.70
CA VAL A 451 -6.26 -1.94 22.76
C VAL A 451 -5.10 -2.60 23.50
N GLU A 452 -5.33 -2.93 24.77
CA GLU A 452 -4.36 -3.65 25.58
C GLU A 452 -4.09 -5.04 24.96
N ALA A 453 -2.81 -5.36 24.78
CA ALA A 453 -2.38 -6.50 23.98
C ALA A 453 -2.72 -7.85 24.61
N GLU A 454 -2.60 -7.99 25.93
CA GLU A 454 -2.93 -9.22 26.64
C GLU A 454 -4.42 -9.58 26.48
N GLY A 455 -5.31 -8.62 26.72
CA GLY A 455 -6.76 -8.74 26.56
C GLY A 455 -7.16 -9.07 25.12
N ALA A 456 -6.54 -8.40 24.14
CA ALA A 456 -6.78 -8.68 22.72
C ALA A 456 -6.31 -10.09 22.30
N ASN A 457 -5.12 -10.51 22.75
CA ASN A 457 -4.62 -11.86 22.50
C ASN A 457 -5.51 -12.93 23.16
N LYS A 458 -5.96 -12.69 24.39
CA LYS A 458 -6.87 -13.59 25.10
C LYS A 458 -8.21 -13.70 24.39
N MET A 459 -8.77 -12.60 23.89
CA MET A 459 -9.99 -12.59 23.07
C MET A 459 -9.83 -13.50 21.85
N MET A 460 -8.77 -13.31 21.07
CA MET A 460 -8.52 -14.11 19.86
C MET A 460 -8.39 -15.60 20.19
N LYS A 461 -7.62 -15.94 21.24
CA LYS A 461 -7.41 -17.33 21.65
C LYS A 461 -8.69 -18.03 22.12
N ASP A 462 -9.50 -17.33 22.92
CA ASP A 462 -10.76 -17.89 23.42
C ASP A 462 -11.78 -18.06 22.29
N LEU A 463 -11.83 -17.10 21.35
CA LEU A 463 -12.67 -17.17 20.16
C LEU A 463 -12.24 -18.32 19.23
N GLU A 464 -10.93 -18.49 19.01
CA GLU A 464 -10.39 -19.61 18.24
C GLU A 464 -10.76 -20.96 18.87
N ALA A 465 -10.62 -21.10 20.19
CA ALA A 465 -10.98 -22.33 20.88
C ALA A 465 -12.48 -22.66 20.74
N LEU A 466 -13.33 -21.63 20.80
CA LEU A 466 -14.77 -21.78 20.57
C LEU A 466 -15.08 -22.21 19.13
N MET A 467 -14.40 -21.65 18.14
CA MET A 467 -14.59 -21.95 16.72
C MET A 467 -14.15 -23.37 16.34
N LEU A 468 -13.14 -23.90 17.02
CA LEU A 468 -12.60 -25.24 16.78
C LEU A 468 -13.38 -26.35 17.50
N ASP A 469 -14.38 -26.01 18.31
CA ASP A 469 -15.29 -27.00 18.90
C ASP A 469 -16.10 -27.72 17.81
N ARG A 470 -16.23 -29.04 17.91
CA ARG A 470 -16.90 -29.88 16.90
C ARG A 470 -18.37 -29.53 16.69
N SER A 471 -19.02 -28.93 17.69
CA SER A 471 -20.43 -28.50 17.62
C SER A 471 -20.61 -27.10 17.04
N PHE A 472 -19.52 -26.38 16.73
CA PHE A 472 -19.59 -25.01 16.24
C PHE A 472 -20.08 -24.95 14.78
N VAL A 473 -19.60 -25.83 13.91
CA VAL A 473 -20.13 -25.98 12.55
C VAL A 473 -21.56 -26.51 12.61
N GLY A 474 -22.47 -25.87 11.88
CA GLY A 474 -23.91 -26.12 11.93
C GLY A 474 -24.66 -25.32 12.99
N LYS A 475 -23.96 -24.61 13.89
CA LYS A 475 -24.60 -23.70 14.86
C LYS A 475 -25.31 -22.57 14.12
N GLN A 476 -26.49 -22.22 14.61
CA GLN A 476 -27.33 -21.16 14.04
C GLN A 476 -27.30 -19.93 14.95
N PHE A 477 -27.11 -18.77 14.35
CA PHE A 477 -27.27 -17.48 14.99
C PHE A 477 -28.46 -16.76 14.35
N SER A 478 -29.44 -16.39 15.15
CA SER A 478 -30.59 -15.60 14.70
C SER A 478 -30.43 -14.17 15.18
N ALA A 479 -30.53 -13.21 14.26
CA ALA A 479 -30.55 -11.79 14.57
C ALA A 479 -31.49 -11.09 13.58
N ASN A 480 -32.50 -10.40 14.12
CA ASN A 480 -33.61 -9.82 13.36
C ASN A 480 -34.33 -10.87 12.48
N ASP A 481 -34.44 -10.62 11.17
CA ASP A 481 -35.10 -11.47 10.18
C ASP A 481 -34.17 -12.52 9.54
N LYS A 482 -32.88 -12.56 9.91
CA LYS A 482 -31.90 -13.48 9.31
C LYS A 482 -31.43 -14.55 10.30
N VAL A 483 -31.23 -15.75 9.75
CA VAL A 483 -30.63 -16.90 10.44
C VAL A 483 -29.33 -17.25 9.71
N TYR A 484 -28.21 -17.15 10.43
CA TYR A 484 -26.88 -17.45 9.92
C TYR A 484 -26.42 -18.82 10.46
N THR A 485 -26.31 -19.79 9.56
CA THR A 485 -25.82 -21.15 9.89
C THR A 485 -24.33 -21.22 9.59
N VAL A 486 -23.51 -21.55 10.59
CA VAL A 486 -22.05 -21.68 10.42
C VAL A 486 -21.76 -22.86 9.48
N GLU A 487 -21.19 -22.56 8.32
CA GLU A 487 -20.73 -23.57 7.35
C GLU A 487 -19.27 -23.97 7.62
N LYS A 488 -18.43 -22.98 7.93
CA LYS A 488 -17.02 -23.19 8.21
C LYS A 488 -16.52 -22.20 9.24
N ALA A 489 -15.66 -22.66 10.15
CA ALA A 489 -14.94 -21.81 11.08
C ALA A 489 -13.48 -22.26 11.14
N ASP A 490 -12.54 -21.36 10.85
CA ASP A 490 -11.11 -21.67 10.84
C ASP A 490 -10.24 -20.48 11.24
N ASN A 491 -8.99 -20.77 11.60
CA ASN A 491 -7.93 -19.77 11.62
C ASN A 491 -7.17 -19.88 10.29
N PHE A 492 -7.23 -18.82 9.49
CA PHE A 492 -6.79 -18.86 8.11
C PHE A 492 -5.32 -19.24 7.99
N GLU A 493 -5.06 -20.27 7.18
CA GLU A 493 -3.75 -20.73 6.75
C GLU A 493 -3.69 -20.66 5.23
N TYR A 494 -2.58 -20.15 4.71
CA TYR A 494 -2.32 -20.06 3.28
C TYR A 494 -1.05 -20.83 2.95
N SER A 495 -1.15 -21.77 2.01
CA SER A 495 0.01 -22.42 1.38
C SER A 495 0.22 -21.76 0.02
N ASP A 496 1.35 -21.07 -0.13
CA ASP A 496 1.67 -20.37 -1.36
C ASP A 496 1.90 -21.37 -2.51
N PRO A 497 1.16 -21.27 -3.63
CA PRO A 497 1.23 -22.25 -4.70
C PRO A 497 2.47 -22.09 -5.59
N VAL A 498 3.33 -21.11 -5.32
CA VAL A 498 4.53 -20.81 -6.10
C VAL A 498 5.79 -21.24 -5.34
N ASP A 499 5.95 -20.78 -4.10
CA ASP A 499 7.15 -21.07 -3.29
C ASP A 499 6.95 -22.16 -2.23
N GLY A 500 5.71 -22.60 -1.99
CA GLY A 500 5.37 -23.65 -1.03
C GLY A 500 5.43 -23.20 0.45
N SER A 501 5.68 -21.92 0.72
CA SER A 501 5.65 -21.38 2.07
C SER A 501 4.25 -21.46 2.69
N VAL A 502 4.20 -21.58 4.02
CA VAL A 502 2.93 -21.70 4.76
C VAL A 502 2.81 -20.57 5.77
N SER A 503 1.85 -19.67 5.55
CA SER A 503 1.50 -18.59 6.47
C SER A 503 0.29 -18.98 7.30
N LYS A 504 0.52 -19.27 8.58
CA LYS A 504 -0.52 -19.65 9.56
C LYS A 504 -1.03 -18.45 10.34
N ASN A 505 -2.15 -18.62 11.04
CA ASN A 505 -2.68 -17.64 12.00
C ASN A 505 -2.99 -16.26 11.38
N GLN A 506 -3.48 -16.26 10.13
CA GLN A 506 -3.66 -15.03 9.35
C GLN A 506 -4.99 -14.31 9.64
N GLY A 507 -5.89 -14.95 10.40
CA GLY A 507 -7.12 -14.35 10.91
C GLY A 507 -8.21 -15.40 11.12
N LEU A 508 -9.07 -15.18 12.12
CA LEU A 508 -10.18 -16.07 12.45
C LEU A 508 -11.36 -15.76 11.53
N ARG A 509 -11.94 -16.78 10.91
CA ARG A 509 -13.04 -16.65 9.95
C ARG A 509 -14.24 -17.49 10.37
N LEU A 510 -15.40 -16.86 10.46
CA LEU A 510 -16.69 -17.52 10.51
C LEU A 510 -17.36 -17.33 9.14
N ILE A 511 -17.63 -18.43 8.45
CA ILE A 511 -18.26 -18.44 7.13
C ILE A 511 -19.63 -19.09 7.28
N PHE A 512 -20.65 -18.41 6.80
CA PHE A 512 -22.04 -18.84 6.87
C PHE A 512 -22.51 -19.39 5.53
N ALA A 513 -23.47 -20.32 5.58
CA ALA A 513 -23.97 -21.04 4.40
C ALA A 513 -24.67 -20.14 3.36
N ASP A 514 -25.11 -18.95 3.76
CA ASP A 514 -25.70 -17.94 2.86
C ASP A 514 -24.62 -17.16 2.08
N GLY A 515 -23.34 -17.40 2.36
CA GLY A 515 -22.21 -16.69 1.77
C GLY A 515 -21.73 -15.49 2.57
N SER A 516 -22.35 -15.20 3.71
CA SER A 516 -21.92 -14.16 4.65
C SER A 516 -20.71 -14.61 5.47
N ARG A 517 -19.92 -13.66 5.98
CA ARG A 517 -18.67 -13.92 6.72
C ARG A 517 -18.43 -12.89 7.83
N ILE A 518 -17.80 -13.33 8.91
CA ILE A 518 -17.21 -12.48 9.96
C ILE A 518 -15.74 -12.85 10.07
N ILE A 519 -14.86 -11.85 10.11
CA ILE A 519 -13.41 -12.07 10.17
C ILE A 519 -12.83 -11.22 11.30
N PHE A 520 -11.97 -11.83 12.12
CA PHE A 520 -11.19 -11.13 13.15
C PHE A 520 -9.70 -11.23 12.85
N ARG A 521 -9.00 -10.09 12.88
CA ARG A 521 -7.55 -10.04 12.73
C ARG A 521 -6.93 -9.16 13.79
N LEU A 522 -5.92 -9.68 14.47
CA LEU A 522 -5.10 -8.90 15.40
C LEU A 522 -3.87 -8.38 14.65
N SER A 523 -3.61 -7.07 14.74
CA SER A 523 -2.52 -6.38 14.05
C SER A 523 -1.70 -5.54 15.02
N GLY A 524 -0.41 -5.38 14.72
CA GLY A 524 0.49 -4.41 15.34
C GLY A 524 0.58 -4.53 16.87
N THR A 525 1.33 -5.48 17.42
CA THR A 525 1.56 -5.62 18.87
C THR A 525 2.73 -4.76 19.36
N GLY A 526 2.84 -3.52 18.85
CA GLY A 526 3.99 -2.63 19.04
C GLY A 526 3.84 -1.67 20.23
N SER A 527 4.68 -0.63 20.25
CA SER A 527 4.85 0.33 21.36
C SER A 527 3.61 1.16 21.75
N ALA A 528 2.53 1.15 20.95
CA ALA A 528 1.28 1.87 21.21
C ALA A 528 0.07 0.96 21.53
N GLY A 529 0.28 -0.35 21.72
CA GLY A 529 -0.79 -1.34 21.95
C GLY A 529 -1.07 -2.20 20.72
N ALA A 530 -2.18 -2.95 20.74
CA ALA A 530 -2.63 -3.81 19.64
C ALA A 530 -3.84 -3.21 18.90
N THR A 531 -4.09 -3.64 17.66
CA THR A 531 -5.30 -3.28 16.91
C THR A 531 -6.09 -4.53 16.54
N ILE A 532 -7.34 -4.60 17.01
CA ILE A 532 -8.29 -5.64 16.55
C ILE A 532 -9.07 -5.07 15.36
N ARG A 533 -8.98 -5.75 14.22
CA ARG A 533 -9.77 -5.45 13.03
C ARG A 533 -10.87 -6.49 12.88
N LEU A 534 -12.11 -6.03 12.89
CA LEU A 534 -13.31 -6.82 12.69
C LEU A 534 -13.90 -6.49 11.32
N TYR A 535 -14.01 -7.48 10.45
CA TYR A 535 -14.59 -7.32 9.12
C TYR A 535 -15.91 -8.08 9.06
N ILE A 536 -16.93 -7.43 8.52
CA ILE A 536 -18.26 -7.98 8.34
C ILE A 536 -18.58 -7.98 6.86
N ASP A 537 -18.97 -9.13 6.33
CA ASP A 537 -19.34 -9.33 4.93
C ASP A 537 -20.71 -10.03 4.88
N SER A 538 -21.78 -9.29 4.57
CA SER A 538 -23.15 -9.81 4.53
C SER A 538 -23.62 -9.90 3.08
N TYR A 539 -23.80 -11.12 2.56
CA TYR A 539 -24.27 -11.30 1.20
C TYR A 539 -25.79 -11.14 1.12
N GLU A 540 -26.24 -10.41 0.09
CA GLU A 540 -27.65 -10.23 -0.20
C GLU A 540 -27.92 -10.33 -1.70
N LYS A 541 -28.95 -11.08 -2.06
CA LYS A 541 -29.38 -11.29 -3.44
C LYS A 541 -30.78 -10.73 -3.71
N ASP A 542 -31.56 -10.47 -2.67
CA ASP A 542 -32.88 -9.87 -2.81
C ASP A 542 -32.76 -8.43 -3.32
N VAL A 543 -33.29 -8.18 -4.51
CA VAL A 543 -33.27 -6.87 -5.19
C VAL A 543 -33.94 -5.77 -4.36
N ALA A 544 -34.91 -6.11 -3.51
CA ALA A 544 -35.54 -5.15 -2.61
C ALA A 544 -34.61 -4.71 -1.46
N LYS A 545 -33.60 -5.54 -1.13
CA LYS A 545 -32.68 -5.34 0.00
C LYS A 545 -31.32 -4.80 -0.43
N ILE A 546 -30.83 -5.08 -1.65
CA ILE A 546 -29.47 -4.68 -2.08
C ILE A 546 -29.23 -3.15 -2.07
N ASN A 547 -30.28 -2.32 -2.17
CA ASN A 547 -30.14 -0.86 -2.17
C ASN A 547 -30.31 -0.22 -0.77
N GLN A 548 -30.47 -1.03 0.27
CA GLN A 548 -30.61 -0.52 1.64
C GLN A 548 -29.29 0.03 2.19
N ASP A 549 -29.39 0.76 3.29
CA ASP A 549 -28.24 1.28 4.02
C ASP A 549 -27.35 0.13 4.55
N PRO A 550 -26.02 0.16 4.31
CA PRO A 550 -25.12 -0.89 4.78
C PRO A 550 -25.13 -1.11 6.29
N GLN A 551 -25.18 -0.05 7.10
CA GLN A 551 -25.12 -0.20 8.57
C GLN A 551 -26.34 -0.94 9.10
N VAL A 552 -27.52 -0.68 8.53
CA VAL A 552 -28.75 -1.43 8.84
C VAL A 552 -28.61 -2.90 8.44
N MET A 553 -28.12 -3.17 7.23
CA MET A 553 -28.00 -4.54 6.70
C MET A 553 -26.91 -5.37 7.38
N LEU A 554 -25.90 -4.72 7.97
CA LEU A 554 -24.77 -5.35 8.65
C LEU A 554 -24.99 -5.53 10.16
N ALA A 555 -25.91 -4.75 10.77
CA ALA A 555 -26.19 -4.80 12.22
C ALA A 555 -26.40 -6.21 12.79
N PRO A 556 -27.11 -7.15 12.13
CA PRO A 556 -27.25 -8.52 12.62
C PRO A 556 -25.90 -9.24 12.80
N LEU A 557 -25.01 -9.18 11.80
CA LEU A 557 -23.70 -9.84 11.87
C LEU A 557 -22.75 -9.13 12.82
N ILE A 558 -22.81 -7.79 12.90
CA ILE A 558 -22.03 -7.03 13.90
C ILE A 558 -22.41 -7.48 15.31
N SER A 559 -23.71 -7.60 15.61
CA SER A 559 -24.18 -8.07 16.92
C SER A 559 -23.69 -9.48 17.24
N ILE A 560 -23.75 -10.40 16.26
CA ILE A 560 -23.23 -11.76 16.40
C ILE A 560 -21.73 -11.74 16.67
N ALA A 561 -20.97 -10.95 15.90
CA ALA A 561 -19.52 -10.81 16.05
C ALA A 561 -19.12 -10.32 17.44
N LEU A 562 -19.73 -9.24 17.93
CA LEU A 562 -19.46 -8.70 19.26
C LEU A 562 -19.80 -9.70 20.37
N LYS A 563 -20.96 -10.38 20.25
CA LYS A 563 -21.39 -11.39 21.24
C LYS A 563 -20.49 -12.62 21.28
N VAL A 564 -20.08 -13.15 20.13
CA VAL A 564 -19.27 -14.38 20.07
C VAL A 564 -17.84 -14.14 20.53
N SER A 565 -17.28 -12.97 20.22
CA SER A 565 -15.93 -12.57 20.62
C SER A 565 -15.85 -12.06 22.07
N GLN A 566 -16.95 -11.53 22.61
CA GLN A 566 -16.97 -10.76 23.86
C GLN A 566 -15.97 -9.59 23.80
N LEU A 567 -15.90 -8.92 22.64
CA LEU A 567 -14.90 -7.89 22.36
C LEU A 567 -15.02 -6.74 23.36
N GLN A 568 -16.24 -6.29 23.66
CA GLN A 568 -16.48 -5.19 24.59
C GLN A 568 -16.02 -5.54 26.00
N GLU A 569 -16.35 -6.73 26.49
CA GLU A 569 -16.00 -7.19 27.84
C GLU A 569 -14.48 -7.36 28.01
N ARG A 570 -13.77 -7.72 26.94
CA ARG A 570 -12.33 -8.01 26.97
C ARG A 570 -11.44 -6.81 26.70
N THR A 571 -11.96 -5.78 26.04
CA THR A 571 -11.18 -4.59 25.64
C THR A 571 -11.66 -3.32 26.33
N GLY A 572 -12.85 -3.34 26.95
CA GLY A 572 -13.53 -2.15 27.46
C GLY A 572 -14.08 -1.22 26.37
N ARG A 573 -13.90 -1.53 25.08
CA ARG A 573 -14.32 -0.68 23.96
C ARG A 573 -15.80 -0.92 23.64
N THR A 574 -16.60 0.14 23.74
CA THR A 574 -18.03 0.13 23.42
C THR A 574 -18.33 0.49 21.96
N ALA A 575 -17.35 1.07 21.26
CA ALA A 575 -17.42 1.45 19.85
C ALA A 575 -16.03 1.26 19.19
N PRO A 576 -15.97 1.02 17.87
CA PRO A 576 -14.71 1.02 17.14
C PRO A 576 -14.10 2.43 17.11
N THR A 577 -12.77 2.50 17.01
CA THR A 577 -12.05 3.76 16.80
C THR A 577 -12.30 4.30 15.39
N VAL A 578 -12.28 3.41 14.38
CA VAL A 578 -12.50 3.75 12.97
C VAL A 578 -13.51 2.77 12.36
N ILE A 579 -14.40 3.29 11.52
CA ILE A 579 -15.32 2.52 10.68
C ILE A 579 -15.01 2.84 9.22
N THR A 580 -14.89 1.81 8.40
CA THR A 580 -14.70 1.90 6.93
C THR A 580 -15.79 1.13 6.20
#